data_AF-E2ATY6-F1
#
_entry.id   AF-E2ATY6-F1
#
_cell.length_a   1.000
_cell.length_b   1.000
_cell.length_c   1.000
_cell.angle_alpha   90.00
_cell.angle_beta   90.00
_cell.angle_gamma   90.00
#
_symmetry.space_group_name_H-M   'P 1'
#
loop_
_entity.id
_entity.type
_entity.pdbx_description
1 polymer ?
#
loop_
_entity_poly.entity_id
_entity_poly.type
_entity_poly.pdbx_seq_one_letter_code
_entity_poly.pdbx_strand_id
1 'polypeptide(L)' 'FHCVQRSRILSLVRRRWEDECWEPYTKEIASGCDCMWPVTSLGEINDH' A
#
# COMPACT_ATOMS: atom_id res chain seq x y z
N PHE A 1 -13.43 12.62 9.02
CA PHE A 1 -12.51 11.49 8.74
C PHE A 1 -12.81 10.92 7.38
N HIS A 2 -11.77 10.56 6.61
CA HIS A 2 -11.91 9.90 5.31
C HIS A 2 -11.24 8.53 5.33
N CYS A 3 -11.82 7.61 4.55
CA CYS A 3 -11.29 6.29 4.33
C CYS A 3 -10.08 6.39 3.38
N VAL A 4 -8.90 6.03 3.84
CA VAL A 4 -7.67 6.04 3.05
C VAL A 4 -7.15 4.62 2.90
N GLN A 5 -6.90 4.22 1.66
CA GLN A 5 -6.39 2.88 1.37
C GLN A 5 -4.97 2.73 1.91
N ARG A 6 -4.76 1.68 2.70
CA ARG A 6 -3.45 1.28 3.19
C ARG A 6 -2.83 0.28 2.21
N SER A 7 -1.62 0.57 1.75
CA SER A 7 -0.83 -0.38 0.96
C SER A 7 0.19 -1.13 1.81
N ARG A 8 0.58 -2.31 1.33
CA ARG A 8 1.71 -3.09 1.84
C ARG A 8 2.56 -3.58 0.68
N ILE A 9 3.86 -3.64 0.89
CA ILE A 9 4.80 -4.24 -0.04
C ILE A 9 4.95 -5.72 0.34
N LEU A 10 4.66 -6.61 -0.61
CA LEU A 10 4.93 -8.04 -0.48
C LEU A 10 6.18 -8.41 -1.26
N SER A 11 7.00 -9.28 -0.66
CA SER A 11 8.10 -9.95 -1.35
C SER A 11 7.61 -11.29 -1.87
N LEU A 12 7.75 -11.49 -3.17
CA LEU A 12 7.29 -12.64 -3.93
C LEU A 12 8.47 -13.21 -4.72
N VAL A 13 8.30 -14.42 -5.22
CA VAL A 13 9.23 -15.03 -6.16
C VAL A 13 8.43 -15.45 -7.38
N ARG A 14 8.88 -15.08 -8.57
CA ARG A 14 8.22 -15.41 -9.83
C ARG A 14 9.15 -16.20 -10.74
N ARG A 15 8.58 -17.02 -11.60
CA ARG A 15 9.30 -17.82 -12.58
C ARG A 15 8.68 -17.61 -13.95
N ARG A 16 9.52 -17.49 -14.99
CA ARG A 16 9.04 -17.45 -16.38
C ARG A 16 8.65 -18.85 -16.82
N TRP A 17 7.64 -18.96 -17.68
CA TRP A 17 7.14 -20.27 -18.11
C TRP A 17 8.23 -21.14 -18.76
N GLU A 18 9.07 -20.54 -19.60
CA GLU A 18 10.14 -21.22 -20.36
C GLU A 18 11.48 -21.37 -19.62
N ASP A 19 11.60 -20.83 -18.41
CA ASP A 19 12.84 -20.84 -17.62
C ASP A 19 12.62 -21.65 -16.34
N GLU A 20 13.69 -22.18 -15.73
CA GLU A 20 13.66 -22.85 -14.44
C GLU A 20 14.12 -21.93 -13.28
N CYS A 21 14.71 -20.78 -13.61
CA CYS A 21 15.17 -19.82 -12.62
C CYS A 21 14.00 -19.06 -11.97
N TRP A 22 14.06 -18.97 -10.64
CA TRP A 22 13.15 -18.17 -9.82
C TRP A 22 13.78 -16.81 -9.52
N GLU A 23 13.02 -15.74 -9.73
CA GLU A 23 13.48 -14.35 -9.53
C GLU A 23 12.68 -13.68 -8.39
N PRO A 24 13.35 -12.95 -7.49
CA PRO A 24 12.66 -12.15 -6.48
C PRO A 24 11.92 -10.98 -7.14
N TYR A 25 10.74 -10.67 -6.62
CA TYR A 25 9.88 -9.60 -7.12
C TYR A 25 9.09 -8.98 -5.96
N THR A 26 8.97 -7.66 -5.92
CA THR A 26 8.15 -6.96 -4.92
C THR A 26 6.91 -6.36 -5.56
N LYS A 27 5.78 -6.47 -4.88
CA LYS A 27 4.51 -5.86 -5.31
C LYS A 27 3.85 -5.09 -4.19
N GLU A 28 3.44 -3.87 -4.49
CA GLU A 28 2.57 -3.11 -3.63
C GLU A 28 1.11 -3.54 -3.85
N ILE A 29 0.41 -3.86 -2.76
CA ILE A 29 -0.98 -4.30 -2.77
C ILE A 29 -1.82 -3.48 -1.79
N ALA A 30 -3.11 -3.33 -2.11
CA ALA A 30 -4.10 -2.88 -1.13
C ALA A 30 -4.18 -3.90 0.01
N SER A 31 -4.09 -3.43 1.25
CA SER A 31 -4.05 -4.27 2.45
C SER A 31 -5.18 -3.97 3.45
N GLY A 32 -5.89 -2.88 3.26
CA GLY A 32 -6.97 -2.43 4.13
C GLY A 32 -7.23 -0.94 3.93
N CYS A 33 -8.03 -0.37 4.82
CA CYS A 33 -8.30 1.06 4.86
C CYS A 33 -8.24 1.55 6.30
N ASP A 34 -7.71 2.76 6.48
CA ASP A 34 -7.67 3.45 7.76
C ASP A 34 -8.50 4.75 7.67
N CYS A 35 -9.14 5.13 8.77
CA CYS A 35 -9.86 6.40 8.88
C CYS A 35 -8.89 7.50 9.33
N MET A 36 -8.53 8.40 8.42
CA MET A 36 -7.59 9.49 8.72
C MET A 36 -8.25 10.87 8.61
N TRP A 37 -7.68 11.85 9.32
CA TRP A 37 -8.09 13.25 9.19
C TRP A 37 -7.62 13.80 7.83
N PRO A 38 -8.53 14.37 7.02
CA PRO A 38 -8.20 14.79 5.68
C PRO A 38 -7.62 16.21 5.67
N VAL A 39 -6.34 16.32 6.00
CA VAL A 39 -5.61 17.60 6.04
C VAL A 39 -5.70 18.40 4.75
N THR A 40 -5.83 17.73 3.60
CA THR A 40 -5.91 18.39 2.28
C THR A 40 -7.21 19.14 2.05
N SER A 41 -8.31 18.76 2.72
CA SER A 41 -9.62 19.40 2.57
C SER A 41 -10.03 20.23 3.78
N LEU A 42 -9.58 19.84 4.99
CA LEU A 42 -10.01 20.47 6.24
C LEU A 42 -8.89 21.21 6.99
N GLY A 43 -7.66 21.23 6.45
CA GLY A 43 -6.50 21.81 7.13
C GLY A 43 -6.00 20.97 8.30
N GLU A 44 -5.00 21.45 9.02
CA GLU A 44 -4.50 20.73 10.21
C GLU A 44 -5.50 20.78 11.37
N ILE A 45 -5.48 19.74 12.22
CA ILE A 45 -6.18 19.78 13.50
C ILE A 45 -5.39 20.72 14.40
N ASN A 46 -5.87 21.94 14.56
CA ASN A 46 -5.38 22.82 15.60
C ASN A 46 -6.04 22.39 16.92
N ASP A 47 -5.32 21.64 17.75
CA ASP A 47 -5.68 21.46 19.15
C ASP A 47 -5.60 22.83 19.85
N HIS A 48 -6.60 23.11 20.68
CA HIS A 48 -6.73 24.36 21.43
C HIS A 48 -6.48 24.13 22.92
#